data_AF-A0A7Y5SAP9-F1
#
_entry.id   AF-A0A7Y5SAP9-F1
#
_cell.length_a   1.000
_cell.length_b   1.000
_cell.length_c   1.000
_cell.angle_alpha   90.00
_cell.angle_beta   90.00
_cell.angle_gamma   90.00
#
_symmetry.space_group_name_H-M   'P 1'
#
loop_
_entity.id
_entity.type
_entity.pdbx_description
1 polymer ?
#
loop_
_entity_poly.entity_id
_entity_poly.type
_entity_poly.pdbx_seq_one_letter_code
_entity_poly.pdbx_strand_id
1 'polypeptide(L)'
;MPISAPAILGAAMGAIVLIAGLWLLREPKQGTGRARLSVPTRMALALALMVLGYHVAAWSLPDSWTPIKLPIERWWVLAIAGVLMLSSTVVMDRRDEAERQRDEEMK
;
A
#
# COMPACT_ATOMS: atom_id res chain seq x y z
N MET A 1 11.40 -0.52 -29.88
CA MET A 1 10.23 0.38 -29.98
C MET A 1 10.56 1.64 -29.18
N PRO A 2 10.40 2.85 -29.75
CA PRO A 2 10.65 4.09 -29.00
C PRO A 2 9.65 4.20 -27.85
N ILE A 3 10.15 4.55 -26.66
CA ILE A 3 9.33 4.75 -25.47
C ILE A 3 8.48 6.00 -25.71
N SER A 4 7.15 5.87 -25.64
CA SER A 4 6.22 6.97 -25.87
C SER A 4 6.18 7.91 -24.66
N ALA A 5 5.99 9.21 -24.87
CA ALA A 5 5.83 10.19 -23.78
C ALA A 5 4.82 9.78 -22.67
N PRO A 6 3.64 9.20 -22.98
CA PRO A 6 2.73 8.71 -21.94
C PRO A 6 3.29 7.55 -21.12
N ALA A 7 4.12 6.68 -21.71
CA ALA A 7 4.77 5.60 -20.99
C ALA A 7 5.75 6.14 -19.93
N ILE A 8 6.46 7.22 -20.24
CA ILE A 8 7.39 7.88 -19.30
C ILE A 8 6.61 8.52 -18.15
N LEU A 9 5.50 9.22 -18.44
CA LEU A 9 4.65 9.84 -17.43
C LEU A 9 4.04 8.81 -16.48
N GLY A 10 3.52 7.70 -17.02
CA GLY A 10 2.96 6.63 -16.21
C GLY A 10 4.01 5.92 -15.35
N ALA A 11 5.20 5.67 -15.90
CA ALA A 11 6.32 5.12 -15.13
C ALA A 11 6.78 6.06 -14.01
N ALA A 12 6.88 7.37 -14.28
CA ALA A 12 7.23 8.38 -13.28
C ALA A 12 6.18 8.45 -12.16
N MET A 13 4.89 8.42 -12.50
CA MET A 13 3.80 8.42 -11.53
C MET A 13 3.82 7.16 -10.66
N GLY A 14 4.02 5.98 -11.27
CA GLY A 14 4.18 4.73 -10.53
C GLY A 14 5.39 4.73 -9.59
N ALA A 15 6.52 5.29 -10.05
CA ALA A 15 7.72 5.43 -9.24
C ALA A 15 7.50 6.37 -8.03
N ILE A 16 6.80 7.50 -8.22
CA ILE A 16 6.46 8.42 -7.11
C ILE A 16 5.64 7.70 -6.04
N VAL A 17 4.60 6.96 -6.46
CA VAL A 17 3.73 6.20 -5.53
C VAL A 17 4.51 5.10 -4.80
N LEU A 18 5.40 4.39 -5.52
CA LEU A 18 6.25 3.35 -4.95
C LEU A 18 7.24 3.92 -3.92
N ILE A 19 7.88 5.05 -4.26
CA ILE A 19 8.80 5.75 -3.36
C ILE A 19 8.05 6.26 -2.13
N ALA A 20 6.84 6.80 -2.28
CA ALA A 20 6.01 7.20 -1.15
C ALA A 20 5.66 6.02 -0.22
N GLY A 21 5.34 4.84 -0.78
CA GLY A 21 5.13 3.62 -0.02
C GLY A 21 6.38 3.15 0.74
N LEU A 22 7.54 3.15 0.08
CA LEU A 22 8.83 2.84 0.73
C LEU A 22 9.20 3.84 1.82
N TRP A 23 8.93 5.12 1.60
CA TRP A 23 9.19 6.17 2.56
C TRP A 23 8.31 6.01 3.80
N LEU A 24 7.02 5.69 3.61
CA LEU A 24 6.08 5.36 4.69
C LEU A 24 6.51 4.10 5.48
N LEU A 25 7.14 3.13 4.80
CA LEU A 25 7.71 1.94 5.45
C LEU A 25 8.95 2.27 6.29
N ARG A 26 9.72 3.27 5.86
CA ARG A 26 11.02 3.65 6.45
C ARG A 26 10.87 4.62 7.62
N GLU A 27 9.75 5.34 7.74
CA GLU A 27 9.54 6.26 8.86
C GLU A 27 9.54 5.51 10.20
N PRO A 28 10.51 5.81 11.09
CA PRO A 28 10.67 5.13 12.36
C PRO A 28 9.42 5.31 13.25
N LYS A 29 9.27 4.37 14.19
CA LYS A 29 8.14 4.13 15.10
C LYS A 29 7.71 5.30 16.01
N GLN A 30 8.13 6.54 15.77
CA GLN A 30 7.79 7.67 16.63
C GLN A 30 6.56 8.39 16.07
N GLY A 31 5.47 8.34 16.85
CA GLY A 31 4.17 8.86 16.50
C GLY A 31 4.24 10.28 15.94
N THR A 32 4.13 10.40 14.63
CA THR A 32 3.83 11.67 13.97
C THR A 32 2.39 12.01 14.31
N GLY A 33 2.20 12.93 15.26
CA GLY A 33 0.92 13.35 15.84
C GLY A 33 -0.08 14.01 14.89
N ARG A 34 -0.08 13.68 13.59
CA ARG A 34 -1.09 14.12 12.62
C ARG A 34 -2.05 13.03 12.15
N ALA A 35 -1.72 11.75 12.34
CA ALA A 35 -2.66 10.65 12.14
C ALA A 35 -2.28 9.47 13.06
N ARG A 36 -3.11 9.15 14.06
CA ARG A 36 -2.97 7.99 14.96
C ARG A 36 -3.22 6.66 14.20
N LEU A 37 -2.52 6.41 13.11
CA LEU A 37 -2.57 5.10 12.46
C LEU A 37 -1.76 4.11 13.29
N SER A 38 -2.35 2.94 13.57
CA SER A 38 -1.65 1.86 14.24
C SER A 38 -0.46 1.39 13.39
N VAL A 39 0.54 0.79 14.03
CA VAL A 39 1.70 0.22 13.31
C VAL A 39 1.25 -0.80 12.24
N PRO A 40 0.32 -1.75 12.52
CA PRO A 40 -0.21 -2.67 11.51
C PRO A 40 -0.86 -1.95 10.33
N THR A 41 -1.74 -0.98 10.59
CA THR A 41 -2.44 -0.23 9.54
C THR A 41 -1.48 0.58 8.68
N ARG A 42 -0.44 1.18 9.27
CA ARG A 42 0.62 1.89 8.54
C ARG A 42 1.43 0.96 7.63
N MET A 43 1.79 -0.23 8.12
CA MET A 43 2.52 -1.23 7.33
C MET A 43 1.67 -1.75 6.17
N ALA A 44 0.38 -2.00 6.39
CA ALA A 44 -0.53 -2.43 5.34
C ALA A 44 -0.70 -1.35 4.26
N LEU A 45 -0.84 -0.09 4.66
CA LEU A 45 -0.94 1.03 3.72
C LEU A 45 0.34 1.22 2.90
N ALA A 46 1.51 1.11 3.54
CA ALA A 46 2.81 1.19 2.85
C ALA A 46 2.98 0.09 1.80
N LEU A 47 2.60 -1.15 2.16
CA LEU A 47 2.62 -2.29 1.23
C LEU A 47 1.62 -2.09 0.08
N ALA A 48 0.41 -1.63 0.36
CA ALA A 48 -0.59 -1.35 -0.66
C ALA A 48 -0.10 -0.29 -1.67
N LEU A 49 0.53 0.79 -1.17
CA LEU A 49 1.12 1.83 -2.02
C LEU A 49 2.29 1.30 -2.87
N MET A 50 3.17 0.45 -2.30
CA MET A 50 4.24 -0.18 -3.08
C MET A 50 3.70 -1.03 -4.22
N VAL A 51 2.71 -1.89 -3.93
CA VAL A 51 2.09 -2.77 -4.94
C VAL A 51 1.41 -1.93 -6.02
N LEU A 52 0.66 -0.90 -5.64
CA LEU A 52 -0.03 -0.02 -6.58
C LEU A 52 0.97 0.73 -7.48
N GLY A 53 2.01 1.33 -6.88
CA GLY A 53 3.05 2.06 -7.62
C GLY A 53 3.79 1.17 -8.61
N TYR A 54 4.10 -0.07 -8.22
CA TYR A 54 4.68 -1.07 -9.12
C TYR A 54 3.78 -1.37 -10.31
N HIS A 55 2.47 -1.60 -10.08
CA HIS A 55 1.55 -1.94 -11.17
C HIS A 55 1.28 -0.77 -12.12
N VAL A 56 1.21 0.46 -11.60
CA VAL A 56 1.10 1.67 -12.43
C VAL A 56 2.34 1.84 -13.31
N ALA A 57 3.54 1.60 -12.76
CA ALA A 57 4.76 1.59 -13.55
C ALA A 57 4.73 0.44 -14.57
N ALA A 58 4.41 -0.78 -14.15
CA ALA A 58 4.40 -1.95 -15.02
C ALA A 58 3.41 -1.86 -16.19
N TRP A 59 2.24 -1.23 -16.01
CA TRP A 59 1.30 -0.95 -17.10
C TRP A 59 1.85 0.03 -18.14
N SER A 60 2.80 0.86 -17.76
CA SER A 60 3.43 1.85 -18.63
C SER A 60 4.68 1.31 -19.34
N LEU A 61 5.24 0.19 -18.87
CA LEU A 61 6.43 -0.43 -19.45
C LEU A 61 6.09 -1.59 -20.42
N PRO A 62 7.00 -1.91 -21.36
CA PRO A 62 6.86 -3.07 -22.24
C PRO A 62 6.77 -4.38 -21.44
N ASP A 63 5.95 -5.32 -21.92
CA ASP A 63 5.71 -6.60 -21.22
C ASP A 63 6.97 -7.43 -21.01
N SER A 64 7.99 -7.25 -21.86
CA SER A 64 9.28 -7.93 -21.74
C SER A 64 10.12 -7.48 -20.54
N TRP A 65 9.84 -6.32 -19.95
CA TRP A 65 10.63 -5.75 -18.84
C TRP A 65 10.02 -6.07 -17.47
N THR A 66 8.79 -6.55 -17.43
CA THR A 66 8.04 -6.77 -16.19
C THR A 66 7.68 -8.25 -16.03
N PRO A 67 8.36 -9.00 -15.14
CA PRO A 67 8.12 -10.43 -14.98
C PRO A 67 6.76 -10.75 -14.35
N ILE A 68 6.16 -9.81 -13.60
CA ILE A 68 4.89 -9.98 -12.92
C ILE A 68 4.02 -8.77 -13.27
N LYS A 69 3.11 -8.91 -14.23
CA LYS A 69 2.20 -7.84 -14.65
C LYS A 69 0.78 -8.39 -14.69
N LEU A 70 -0.11 -7.81 -13.91
CA LEU A 70 -1.53 -8.10 -14.04
C LEU A 70 -2.07 -7.42 -15.30
N PRO A 71 -2.90 -8.12 -16.11
CA PRO A 71 -3.65 -7.48 -17.19
C PRO A 71 -4.45 -6.30 -16.65
N ILE A 72 -4.47 -5.18 -17.38
CA ILE A 72 -5.11 -3.95 -16.90
C ILE A 72 -6.60 -4.15 -16.66
N GLU A 73 -7.25 -5.07 -17.38
CA GLU A 73 -8.66 -5.46 -17.21
C GLU A 73 -8.91 -6.09 -15.83
N ARG A 74 -7.86 -6.56 -15.16
CA ARG A 74 -7.90 -7.19 -13.83
C ARG A 74 -7.42 -6.27 -12.71
N TRP A 75 -7.38 -4.96 -12.94
CA TRP A 75 -7.01 -3.96 -11.91
C TRP A 75 -7.86 -4.08 -10.63
N TRP A 76 -9.12 -4.52 -10.77
CA TRP A 76 -10.04 -4.73 -9.65
C TRP A 76 -9.54 -5.77 -8.64
N VAL A 77 -8.67 -6.71 -9.04
CA VAL A 77 -8.06 -7.69 -8.11
C VAL A 77 -7.18 -6.98 -7.09
N LEU A 78 -6.42 -5.96 -7.51
CA LEU A 78 -5.62 -5.13 -6.62
C LEU A 78 -6.51 -4.32 -5.67
N ALA A 79 -7.63 -3.79 -6.18
CA ALA A 79 -8.59 -3.06 -5.37
C ALA A 79 -9.20 -3.96 -4.28
N ILE A 80 -9.66 -5.17 -4.63
CA ILE A 80 -10.20 -6.14 -3.67
C ILE A 80 -9.13 -6.54 -2.64
N ALA A 81 -7.92 -6.87 -3.09
CA ALA A 81 -6.82 -7.24 -2.19
C ALA A 81 -6.49 -6.10 -1.22
N GLY A 82 -6.44 -4.85 -1.70
CA GLY A 82 -6.22 -3.67 -0.86
C GLY A 82 -7.35 -3.48 0.17
N VAL A 83 -8.61 -3.61 -0.25
CA VAL A 83 -9.77 -3.50 0.66
C VAL A 83 -9.74 -4.61 1.72
N LEU A 84 -9.48 -5.86 1.33
CA LEU A 84 -9.37 -6.97 2.28
C LEU A 84 -8.25 -6.73 3.28
N MET A 85 -7.08 -6.30 2.82
CA MET A 85 -5.93 -6.03 3.67
C MET A 85 -6.23 -4.93 4.69
N LEU A 86 -6.79 -3.79 4.24
CA LEU A 86 -7.14 -2.67 5.12
C LEU A 86 -8.29 -3.03 6.08
N SER A 87 -9.28 -3.79 5.62
CA SER A 87 -10.37 -4.24 6.50
C SER A 87 -9.86 -5.15 7.62
N SER A 88 -8.88 -6.01 7.31
CA SER A 88 -8.24 -6.87 8.31
C SER A 88 -7.50 -6.05 9.36
N THR A 89 -6.79 -4.98 8.98
CA THR A 89 -6.08 -4.17 9.97
C THR A 89 -7.04 -3.41 10.87
N VAL A 90 -8.15 -2.89 10.35
CA VAL A 90 -9.18 -2.24 11.16
C VAL A 90 -9.82 -3.21 12.15
N VAL A 91 -10.06 -4.47 11.75
CA VAL A 91 -10.59 -5.48 12.67
C VAL A 91 -9.58 -5.81 13.78
N MET A 92 -8.29 -5.89 13.47
CA MET A 92 -7.24 -6.12 14.46
C MET A 92 -7.12 -4.93 15.43
N ASP A 93 -7.11 -3.70 14.92
CA ASP A 93 -7.05 -2.49 15.75
C ASP A 93 -8.22 -2.44 16.75
N ARG A 94 -9.44 -2.81 16.33
CA ARG A 94 -10.61 -2.88 17.22
C ARG A 94 -10.53 -3.98 18.28
N ARG A 95 -9.87 -5.10 17.99
CA ARG A 95 -9.67 -6.19 18.96
C ARG A 95 -8.64 -5.79 20.01
N ASP A 96 -7.54 -5.18 19.59
CA ASP A 96 -6.50 -4.67 20.48
C ASP A 96 -7.05 -3.62 21.46
N GLU A 97 -7.94 -2.74 21.01
CA GLU A 97 -8.60 -1.75 21.87
C GLU A 97 -9.54 -2.40 22.90
N ALA A 98 -10.32 -3.41 22.48
CA ALA A 98 -11.24 -4.12 23.37
C ALA A 98 -10.49 -4.96 24.43
N GLU A 99 -9.38 -5.58 24.07
CA GLU A 99 -8.54 -6.34 25.01
C GLU A 99 -7.93 -5.44 26.09
N ARG A 100 -7.44 -4.25 25.73
CA ARG A 100 -6.88 -3.29 26.69
C ARG A 100 -7.91 -2.80 27.71
N GLN A 101 -9.14 -2.51 27.28
CA GLN A 101 -10.21 -2.10 28.19
C GLN A 101 -10.53 -3.20 29.20
N ARG A 102 -10.57 -4.46 28.76
CA ARG A 102 -10.83 -5.61 29.63
C ARG A 102 -9.74 -5.82 30.68
N ASP A 103 -8.48 -5.58 30.33
CA ASP A 103 -7.36 -5.69 31.26
C ASP A 103 -7.36 -4.56 32.31
N GLU A 104 -7.85 -3.37 31.96
CA GLU A 104 -8.03 -2.24 32.89
C GLU A 104 -9.15 -2.49 33.90
N GLU A 105 -10.25 -3.15 33.52
CA GLU A 105 -11.35 -3.49 34.43
C GLU A 105 -11.01 -4.58 35.46
N MET A 106 -10.02 -5.43 35.17
CA MET A 106 -9.59 -6.53 36.06
C MET A 106 -8.51 -6.14 37.08
N LYS A 107 -8.02 -4.90 37.04
CA LYS A 107 -6.94 -4.40 37.90
C LYS A 107 -7.44 -3.50 39.02
#